data_AF-A0A659U8F4-F1
#
_entry.id   AF-A0A659U8F4-F1
#
_cell.length_a   1.000
_cell.length_b   1.000
_cell.length_c   1.000
_cell.angle_alpha   90.00
_cell.angle_beta   90.00
_cell.angle_gamma   90.00
#
_symmetry.space_group_name_H-M   'P 1'
#
loop_
_entity.id
_entity.type
_entity.pdbx_description
1 polymer ?
#
loop_
_entity_poly.entity_id
_entity_poly.type
_entity_poly.pdbx_seq_one_letter_code
_entity_poly.pdbx_strand_id
1 'polypeptide(L)'
;LKIRPPDVFLEASESTAAKTIGRVIAATDQVLRERRPEAVLLLGDTNSCLAAIAAKRLKIPIFHMEAGNRCFDSRVPEEINRRIVDHVADIHLP
;
A
#
# COMPACT_ATOMS: atom_id res chain seq x y z
N LEU A 1 -7.09 20.77 -11.69
CA LEU A 1 -6.55 20.94 -10.31
C LEU A 1 -5.05 21.19 -10.41
N LYS A 2 -4.48 22.20 -9.73
CA LYS A 2 -3.02 22.48 -9.72
C LYS A 2 -2.31 21.58 -8.71
N ILE A 3 -2.27 20.27 -8.97
CA ILE A 3 -1.68 19.29 -8.06
C ILE A 3 -0.18 19.16 -8.36
N ARG A 4 0.66 19.20 -7.32
CA ARG A 4 2.10 19.00 -7.45
C ARG A 4 2.41 17.56 -7.91
N PRO A 5 3.47 17.33 -8.69
CA PRO A 5 3.92 15.97 -8.97
C PRO A 5 4.39 15.26 -7.69
N PRO A 6 4.33 13.92 -7.64
CA PRO A 6 4.90 13.15 -6.53
C PRO A 6 6.43 13.26 -6.52
N ASP A 7 7.01 13.07 -5.33
CA ASP A 7 8.47 13.11 -5.15
C ASP A 7 9.17 11.87 -5.72
N VAL A 8 8.43 10.76 -5.90
CA VAL A 8 8.89 9.52 -6.51
C VAL A 8 7.75 8.91 -7.33
N PHE A 9 8.04 8.55 -8.58
CA PHE A 9 7.18 7.71 -9.40
C PHE A 9 7.67 6.27 -9.34
N LEU A 10 6.80 5.34 -8.93
CA LEU A 10 7.16 3.91 -8.79
C LEU A 10 7.16 3.13 -10.11
N GLU A 11 6.60 3.71 -11.19
CA GLU A 11 6.45 3.05 -12.50
C GLU A 11 5.86 1.64 -12.35
N ALA A 12 4.77 1.54 -11.57
CA ALA A 12 4.24 0.26 -11.11
C ALA A 12 3.09 -0.30 -11.98
N SER A 13 2.60 0.48 -12.94
CA SER A 13 1.50 0.08 -13.81
C SER A 13 1.97 -0.97 -14.81
N GLU A 14 1.35 -2.15 -14.76
CA GLU A 14 1.73 -3.29 -15.58
C GLU A 14 0.51 -3.91 -16.29
N SER A 15 0.79 -4.79 -17.25
CA SER A 15 -0.24 -5.50 -18.05
C SER A 15 -1.26 -6.33 -17.25
N THR A 16 -0.95 -6.73 -16.01
CA THR A 16 -1.87 -7.48 -15.14
C THR A 16 -1.82 -6.97 -13.71
N ALA A 17 -2.89 -7.21 -12.94
CA ALA A 17 -2.94 -6.87 -11.52
C ALA A 17 -1.80 -7.54 -10.74
N ALA A 18 -1.53 -8.83 -10.97
CA ALA A 18 -0.46 -9.55 -10.30
C ALA A 18 0.93 -8.94 -10.56
N LYS A 19 1.21 -8.54 -11.81
CA LYS A 19 2.46 -7.84 -12.14
C LYS A 19 2.54 -6.47 -11.48
N THR A 20 1.44 -5.72 -11.51
CA THR A 20 1.35 -4.40 -10.87
C THR A 20 1.62 -4.52 -9.37
N ILE A 21 0.99 -5.47 -8.69
CA ILE A 21 1.17 -5.75 -7.26
C ILE A 21 2.63 -6.12 -6.96
N GLY A 22 3.21 -7.06 -7.72
CA GLY A 22 4.61 -7.44 -7.56
C GLY A 22 5.56 -6.26 -7.73
N ARG A 23 5.29 -5.39 -8.72
CA ARG A 23 6.08 -4.19 -9.00
C ARG A 23 5.94 -3.15 -7.89
N VAL A 24 4.73 -2.91 -7.37
CA VAL A 24 4.50 -2.04 -6.20
C VAL A 24 5.35 -2.51 -5.03
N ILE A 25 5.27 -3.79 -4.66
CA ILE A 25 5.99 -4.32 -3.50
C ILE A 25 7.51 -4.14 -3.68
N ALA A 26 8.05 -4.50 -4.85
CA ALA A 26 9.48 -4.40 -5.14
C ALA A 26 9.97 -2.94 -5.17
N ALA A 27 9.26 -2.05 -5.87
CA ALA A 27 9.63 -0.65 -5.98
C ALA A 27 9.52 0.09 -4.64
N THR A 28 8.49 -0.23 -3.84
CA THR A 28 8.36 0.31 -2.47
C THR A 28 9.53 -0.13 -1.58
N ASP A 29 9.93 -1.41 -1.59
CA ASP A 29 11.07 -1.87 -0.77
C ASP A 29 12.35 -1.06 -1.08
N GLN A 30 12.62 -0.80 -2.37
CA GLN A 30 13.74 0.04 -2.78
C GLN A 30 13.64 1.45 -2.21
N VAL A 31 12.51 2.13 -2.41
CA VAL A 31 12.32 3.52 -1.95
C VAL A 31 12.41 3.61 -0.42
N LEU A 32 11.86 2.66 0.32
CA LEU A 32 11.89 2.66 1.79
C LEU A 32 13.32 2.44 2.33
N ARG A 33 14.16 1.65 1.66
CA ARG A 33 15.58 1.49 2.01
C ARG A 33 16.38 2.76 1.79
N GLU A 34 16.09 3.48 0.70
CA GLU A 34 16.76 4.74 0.37
C GLU A 34 16.33 5.88 1.31
N ARG A 35 15.03 6.00 1.55
CA ARG A 35 14.45 7.15 2.30
C ARG A 35 14.42 6.94 3.80
N ARG A 36 14.45 5.68 4.27
CA ARG A 36 14.44 5.29 5.69
C ARG A 36 13.43 6.08 6.54
N PRO A 37 12.14 6.11 6.15
CA PRO A 37 11.17 6.88 6.90
C PRO A 37 10.91 6.25 8.29
N GLU A 38 10.48 7.07 9.24
CA GLU A 38 10.09 6.62 10.58
C GLU A 38 8.69 5.97 10.62
N ALA A 39 7.87 6.22 9.60
CA ALA A 39 6.55 5.64 9.42
C ALA A 39 6.10 5.74 7.95
N VAL A 40 5.08 4.95 7.58
CA VAL A 40 4.38 5.08 6.31
C VAL A 40 2.88 5.27 6.53
N LEU A 41 2.25 6.07 5.67
CA LEU A 41 0.80 6.25 5.60
C LEU A 41 0.28 5.64 4.29
N LEU A 42 -0.68 4.74 4.40
CA LEU A 42 -1.36 4.10 3.27
C LEU A 42 -2.81 4.54 3.26
N LEU A 43 -3.36 4.86 2.09
CA LEU A 43 -4.73 5.36 1.93
C LEU A 43 -5.59 4.35 1.17
N GLY A 44 -6.70 3.93 1.79
CA GLY A 44 -7.70 3.09 1.15
C GLY A 44 -7.19 1.67 0.86
N ASP A 45 -7.58 1.12 -0.28
CA ASP A 45 -7.57 -0.33 -0.52
C ASP A 45 -7.17 -0.72 -1.95
N THR A 46 -6.55 0.19 -2.69
CA THR A 46 -6.06 -0.12 -4.03
C THR A 46 -4.82 -1.01 -3.97
N ASN A 47 -4.38 -1.52 -5.12
CA ASN A 47 -3.18 -2.37 -5.20
C ASN A 47 -1.92 -1.71 -4.63
N SER A 48 -1.83 -0.37 -4.63
CA SER A 48 -0.70 0.34 -4.04
C SER A 48 -0.61 0.13 -2.53
N CYS A 49 -1.71 -0.13 -1.82
CA CYS A 49 -1.70 -0.34 -0.38
C CYS A 49 -0.97 -1.63 0.02
N LEU A 50 -0.77 -2.57 -0.91
CA LEU A 50 0.06 -3.76 -0.67
C LEU A 50 1.55 -3.44 -0.49
N ALA A 51 1.96 -2.18 -0.70
CA ALA A 51 3.19 -1.60 -0.17
C ALA A 51 3.41 -1.86 1.33
N ALA A 52 2.32 -2.07 2.10
CA ALA A 52 2.35 -2.50 3.49
C ALA A 52 3.26 -3.71 3.73
N ILE A 53 3.31 -4.65 2.78
CA ILE A 53 4.14 -5.86 2.89
C ILE A 53 5.63 -5.49 2.95
N ALA A 54 6.08 -4.57 2.09
CA ALA A 54 7.46 -4.09 2.09
C ALA A 54 7.78 -3.32 3.37
N ALA A 55 6.93 -2.38 3.76
CA ALA A 55 7.09 -1.60 4.98
C ALA A 55 7.18 -2.49 6.24
N LYS A 56 6.29 -3.48 6.37
CA LYS A 56 6.27 -4.39 7.52
C LYS A 56 7.52 -5.24 7.62
N ARG A 57 8.04 -5.74 6.49
CA ARG A 57 9.31 -6.51 6.45
C ARG A 57 10.50 -5.68 6.90
N LEU A 58 10.48 -4.38 6.64
CA LEU A 58 11.49 -3.42 7.09
C LEU A 58 11.26 -2.93 8.53
N LYS A 59 10.19 -3.40 9.20
CA LYS A 59 9.78 -2.98 10.55
C LYS A 59 9.51 -1.48 10.65
N ILE A 60 9.02 -0.87 9.56
CA ILE A 60 8.60 0.52 9.54
C ILE A 60 7.13 0.56 10.00
N PRO A 61 6.76 1.37 11.00
CA PRO A 61 5.38 1.56 11.44
C PRO A 61 4.44 1.95 10.30
N ILE A 62 3.28 1.29 10.22
CA ILE A 62 2.27 1.52 9.18
C ILE A 62 1.00 2.11 9.77
N PHE A 63 0.63 3.28 9.27
CA PHE A 63 -0.67 3.92 9.47
C PHE A 63 -1.54 3.65 8.23
N HIS A 64 -2.72 3.10 8.43
CA HIS A 64 -3.67 2.83 7.34
C HIS A 64 -4.91 3.70 7.49
N MET A 65 -5.11 4.61 6.54
CA MET A 65 -6.23 5.55 6.44
C MET A 65 -7.37 4.96 5.62
N GLU A 66 -8.61 5.24 6.03
CA GLU A 66 -9.84 4.56 5.57
C GLU A 66 -9.82 3.04 5.88
N ALA A 67 -9.24 2.68 7.03
CA ALA A 67 -9.16 1.30 7.49
C ALA A 67 -10.54 0.76 7.91
N GLY A 68 -10.71 -0.56 7.85
CA GLY A 68 -11.91 -1.22 8.39
C GLY A 68 -13.12 -1.25 7.45
N ASN A 69 -13.03 -0.70 6.23
CA ASN A 69 -14.07 -0.85 5.21
C ASN A 69 -14.33 -2.35 4.93
N ARG A 70 -15.59 -2.79 4.89
CA ARG A 70 -15.95 -4.20 4.61
C ARG A 70 -17.22 -4.29 3.78
N CYS A 71 -17.17 -5.04 2.69
CA CYS A 71 -18.36 -5.43 1.93
C CYS A 71 -18.71 -6.92 2.08
N PHE A 72 -17.83 -7.72 2.70
CA PHE A 72 -17.98 -9.16 2.92
C PHE A 72 -18.13 -10.00 1.64
N ASP A 73 -17.78 -9.44 0.48
CA ASP A 73 -17.78 -10.12 -0.81
C ASP A 73 -16.35 -10.23 -1.36
N SER A 74 -15.76 -11.42 -1.25
CA SER A 74 -14.39 -11.68 -1.74
C SER A 74 -14.26 -11.64 -3.27
N ARG A 75 -15.35 -11.47 -4.03
CA ARG A 75 -15.31 -11.21 -5.48
C ARG A 75 -14.90 -9.77 -5.78
N VAL A 76 -15.03 -8.86 -4.82
CA VAL A 76 -14.57 -7.47 -4.91
C VAL A 76 -13.06 -7.45 -4.68
N PRO A 77 -12.23 -7.07 -5.67
CA PRO A 77 -10.77 -7.07 -5.52
C PRO A 77 -10.28 -6.24 -4.32
N GLU A 78 -10.92 -5.10 -4.07
CA GLU A 78 -10.60 -4.19 -2.97
C GLU A 78 -10.80 -4.87 -1.60
N GLU A 79 -11.78 -5.76 -1.46
CA GLU A 79 -12.01 -6.50 -0.19
C GLU A 79 -10.83 -7.41 0.16
N ILE A 80 -10.14 -7.96 -0.85
CA ILE A 80 -8.91 -8.76 -0.65
C ILE A 80 -7.80 -7.86 -0.12
N ASN A 81 -7.60 -6.70 -0.74
CA ASN A 81 -6.58 -5.73 -0.34
C ASN A 81 -6.86 -5.19 1.07
N ARG A 82 -8.10 -4.81 1.39
CA ARG A 82 -8.51 -4.33 2.73
C ARG A 82 -8.12 -5.30 3.82
N ARG A 83 -8.44 -6.59 3.65
CA ARG A 83 -8.09 -7.62 4.64
C ARG A 83 -6.59 -7.71 4.85
N ILE A 84 -5.80 -7.70 3.77
CA ILE A 84 -4.34 -7.77 3.87
C ILE A 84 -3.80 -6.54 4.60
N VAL A 85 -4.17 -5.34 4.15
CA VAL A 85 -3.61 -4.09 4.66
C VAL A 85 -4.02 -3.88 6.12
N ASP A 86 -5.28 -4.10 6.48
CA ASP A 86 -5.75 -3.99 7.86
C ASP A 86 -5.00 -4.95 8.79
N HIS A 87 -4.74 -6.20 8.37
CA HIS A 87 -4.02 -7.15 9.22
C HIS A 87 -2.51 -6.87 9.32
N VAL A 88 -1.95 -6.15 8.36
CA VAL A 88 -0.51 -5.82 8.33
C VAL A 88 -0.21 -4.49 9.02
N ALA A 89 -1.13 -3.53 8.95
CA ALA A 89 -0.97 -2.21 9.54
C ALA A 89 -0.81 -2.25 11.07
N ASP A 90 -0.08 -1.29 11.63
CA ASP A 90 0.11 -1.16 13.08
C ASP A 90 -0.99 -0.29 13.70
N ILE A 91 -1.46 0.71 12.96
CA ILE A 91 -2.44 1.69 13.41
C ILE A 91 -3.50 1.87 12.32
N HIS A 92 -4.77 1.71 12.69
CA HIS A 92 -5.93 1.94 11.83
C HIS A 92 -6.49 3.34 12.07
N LEU A 93 -6.61 4.12 11.00
CA LEU A 93 -7.23 5.43 10.97
C LEU A 93 -8.53 5.33 10.15
N PRO A 94 -9.71 5.44 10.79
CA PRO A 94 -10.99 5.38 10.10
C PRO A 94 -11.27 6.62 9.24
#